data_AF-A0A0H3ZQA4-F1
#
_entry.id   AF-A0A0H3ZQA4-F1
#
_cell.length_a   1.000
_cell.length_b   1.000
_cell.length_c   1.000
_cell.angle_alpha   90.00
_cell.angle_beta   90.00
_cell.angle_gamma   90.00
#
_symmetry.space_group_name_H-M   'P 1'
#
loop_
_entity.id
_entity.type
_entity.pdbx_description
1 polymer ?
#
loop_
_entity_poly.entity_id
_entity_poly.type
_entity_poly.pdbx_seq_one_letter_code
_entity_poly.pdbx_strand_id
1 'polypeptide(L)' 'MPKPRYKTTNWKQYNQSLINRGSLTFWIDEEAISGWA' A
#
# COMPACT_ATOMS: atom_id res chain seq x y z
N MET A 1 -3.84 -38.96 12.71
CA MET A 1 -3.35 -38.38 11.44
C MET A 1 -2.76 -37.00 11.73
N PRO A 2 -1.55 -36.67 11.25
CA PRO A 2 -0.96 -35.35 11.46
C PRO A 2 -1.72 -34.28 10.65
N LYS A 3 -1.92 -33.09 11.25
CA LYS A 3 -2.60 -31.98 10.57
C LYS A 3 -1.74 -31.43 9.42
N PRO A 4 -2.31 -31.15 8.24
CA PRO A 4 -1.58 -30.50 7.17
C PRO A 4 -1.05 -29.14 7.63
N ARG A 5 0.24 -28.87 7.43
CA ARG A 5 0.81 -27.54 7.61
C ARG A 5 0.66 -26.77 6.31
N TYR A 6 -0.15 -25.72 6.34
CA TYR A 6 -0.28 -24.80 5.22
C TYR A 6 0.81 -23.73 5.30
N LYS A 7 1.42 -23.42 4.16
CA LYS A 7 2.37 -22.32 4.01
C LYS A 7 1.72 -21.25 3.14
N THR A 8 1.65 -20.02 3.64
CA THR A 8 1.20 -18.87 2.87
C THR A 8 2.19 -18.59 1.74
N THR A 9 1.77 -18.72 0.48
CA THR A 9 2.64 -18.53 -0.70
C THR A 9 2.46 -17.15 -1.35
N ASN A 10 1.35 -16.48 -1.10
CA ASN A 10 0.95 -15.23 -1.76
C ASN A 10 1.15 -13.97 -0.91
N TRP A 11 1.82 -14.08 0.25
CA TRP A 11 1.91 -12.98 1.23
C TRP A 11 2.45 -11.68 0.62
N LYS A 12 3.50 -11.76 -0.20
CA LYS A 12 4.10 -10.60 -0.86
C LYS A 12 3.08 -9.83 -1.71
N GLN A 13 2.28 -10.56 -2.48
CA GLN A 13 1.30 -9.99 -3.41
C GLN A 13 0.11 -9.41 -2.65
N TYR A 14 -0.37 -10.12 -1.63
CA TYR A 14 -1.43 -9.65 -0.75
C TYR A 14 -1.03 -8.36 0.00
N ASN A 15 0.19 -8.30 0.54
CA ASN A 15 0.71 -7.13 1.21
C ASN A 15 0.78 -5.90 0.29
N GLN A 16 1.22 -6.09 -0.96
CA GLN A 16 1.21 -5.00 -1.94
C GLN A 16 -0.20 -4.47 -2.21
N SER A 17 -1.19 -5.36 -2.31
CA SER A 17 -2.60 -4.96 -2.47
C SER A 17 -3.13 -4.17 -1.26
N LEU A 18 -2.68 -4.49 -0.04
CA LEU A 18 -3.05 -3.74 1.17
C LEU A 18 -2.45 -2.34 1.18
N ILE A 19 -1.17 -2.21 0.81
CA ILE A 19 -0.49 -0.90 0.68
C ILE A 19 -1.22 -0.04 -0.36
N ASN A 20 -1.53 -0.59 -1.52
CA ASN A 20 -2.22 0.13 -2.60
C ASN A 20 -3.65 0.53 -2.23
N ARG A 21 -4.33 -0.23 -1.35
CA ARG A 21 -5.68 0.13 -0.89
C ARG A 21 -5.66 1.40 -0.02
N GLY A 22 -4.58 1.62 0.72
CA GLY A 22 -4.41 2.79 1.59
C GLY A 22 -3.57 3.91 0.98
N SER A 23 -3.06 3.74 -0.25
CA SER A 23 -2.21 4.75 -0.87
C SER A 23 -3.06 5.92 -1.36
N LEU A 24 -2.78 7.10 -0.82
CA LEU A 24 -3.38 8.36 -1.25
C LEU A 24 -2.33 9.16 -2.02
N THR A 25 -2.70 9.61 -3.22
CA THR A 25 -1.90 10.54 -4.02
C THR A 25 -2.52 11.91 -3.89
N PHE A 26 -1.78 12.86 -3.30
CA PHE A 26 -2.17 14.25 -3.23
C PHE A 26 -1.55 15.02 -4.39
N TRP A 27 -2.39 15.76 -5.10
CA TRP A 27 -1.94 16.77 -6.04
C TRP A 27 -1.98 18.10 -5.31
N ILE A 28 -0.83 18.77 -5.24
CA ILE A 28 -0.70 20.09 -4.64
C ILE A 28 -0.40 21.05 -5.78
N ASP A 29 -1.14 22.15 -5.83
CA ASP A 29 -0.97 23.18 -6.83
C ASP A 29 0.37 23.92 -6.63
N GLU A 30 1.08 24.21 -7.73
CA GLU A 30 2.38 24.89 -7.66
C GLU A 30 2.27 26.33 -7.14
N GLU A 31 1.18 27.03 -7.45
CA GLU A 31 0.93 28.38 -6.92
C GLU A 31 0.71 28.32 -5.41
N ALA A 32 -0.01 27.30 -4.91
CA ALA A 32 -0.21 27.07 -3.49
C ALA A 32 1.11 26.80 -2.73
N ILE A 33 2.05 26.08 -3.35
CA ILE A 33 3.40 25.88 -2.80
C ILE A 33 4.17 27.21 -2.80
N SER A 34 4.09 27.98 -3.89
CA SER A 34 4.81 29.25 -4.03
C SER A 34 4.35 30.31 -3.04
N GLY A 35 3.05 30.32 -2.69
CA GLY A 35 2.45 31.28 -1.76
C GLY A 35 2.70 30.98 -0.28
N TRP A 36 3.39 29.89 0.04
CA TRP A 36 3.74 29.51 1.42
C TRP A 36 5.09 30.08 1.90
N ALA A 37 5.93 30.57 0.99
CA ALA A 37 7.23 31.18 1.28
C ALA A 37 7.09 32.61 1.81
#